data_AF-A0A559S2E2-F1
#
_entry.id   AF-A0A559S2E2-F1
#
_cell.length_a   1.000
_cell.length_b   1.000
_cell.length_c   1.000
_cell.angle_alpha   90.00
_cell.angle_beta   90.00
_cell.angle_gamma   90.00
#
_symmetry.space_group_name_H-M   'P 1'
#
loop_
_entity.id
_entity.type
_entity.pdbx_description
1 polymer ?
#
loop_
_entity_poly.entity_id
_entity_poly.type
_entity_poly.pdbx_seq_one_letter_code
_entity_poly.pdbx_strand_id
1 'polypeptide(L)'
;MKLFKTPQIKTAILFSILFISYFNIVQHGFSQSTERTVYGKTLYQGSPISDVNILIENTNRIVKSDNKGNYSIEAKIGESIKYSHVSFKTIKILVEDITSELIINLVPKNNKLDEVIIKGKSTSGREGYNNSLNAEKEFSTSRGKFSAKKAGYAVSFVDGKKIGSLYSNIQQALNGKIPGYVYDQVTEKAFMRGVGMSINNVIPVAWEVDGVFTSDPPVALDLDQISNVYALKGLSATNKYGTLGAGGVIVIKTSLGNYNPKAAQEKVAEKYRNQNFYEDDAVSGDVTTLSKYETKLLTFKDKVAAKKYYLEELEDKVDFNIQLGVAEKFIKHFKDPQTGYLIFNNLTEKYQKNPEILKAIAYQMQDLGLKRDAIKLYEKTYRLRPKYAQSVRDLSNAYIDNDQYSKAWRLYMSYVLKGNDTNDEGIGETIYNEMEWMFFNRKNQAGIKRAFIPKNKDVKEFSKDVRLVFEWNTSEAEFDIEFVNPDKRVFKFQHTLTDNQELINKEKTKGFSSKEFYIDELNKGNWLINLQYYGNKKVVPTYFKVTTYYNWSKPNQSQKIKLFKLNNTYDKVQLIKL
;
A
#
# COMPACT_ATOMS: atom_id res chain seq x y z
N MET A 1 24.87 41.32 74.04
CA MET A 1 24.17 40.11 73.54
C MET A 1 22.98 40.55 72.69
N LYS A 2 23.19 40.77 71.39
CA LYS A 2 22.15 41.16 70.42
C LYS A 2 22.13 40.13 69.29
N LEU A 3 20.96 39.54 69.07
CA LEU A 3 20.65 38.58 68.02
C LEU A 3 20.63 39.25 66.65
N PHE A 4 21.39 38.73 65.68
CA PHE A 4 21.19 39.01 64.27
C PHE A 4 20.18 38.01 63.69
N LYS A 5 18.98 38.50 63.36
CA LYS A 5 17.99 37.79 62.54
C LYS A 5 18.44 37.85 61.08
N THR A 6 18.85 36.73 60.50
CA THR A 6 19.17 36.60 59.07
C THR A 6 17.90 36.42 58.23
N PRO A 7 17.59 37.33 57.27
CA PRO A 7 16.37 37.26 56.45
C PRO A 7 16.45 36.23 55.31
N GLN A 8 17.64 35.78 54.92
CA GLN A 8 17.86 35.03 53.67
C GLN A 8 17.28 33.60 53.68
N ILE A 9 17.21 32.95 54.84
CA ILE A 9 16.68 31.58 54.94
C ILE A 9 15.15 31.57 54.75
N LYS A 10 14.46 32.62 55.21
CA LYS A 10 13.00 32.72 55.02
C LYS A 10 12.63 32.97 53.56
N THR A 11 13.42 33.73 52.82
CA THR A 11 13.16 34.03 51.39
C THR A 11 13.41 32.82 50.49
N ALA A 12 14.43 32.01 50.78
CA ALA A 12 14.70 30.77 50.04
C ALA A 12 13.63 29.70 50.27
N ILE A 13 13.15 29.55 51.51
CA ILE A 13 12.06 28.62 51.83
C ILE A 13 10.73 29.07 51.18
N LEU A 14 10.46 30.37 51.15
CA LEU A 14 9.25 30.91 50.49
C LEU A 14 9.29 30.68 48.96
N PHE A 15 10.45 30.84 48.32
CA PHE A 15 10.62 30.57 46.89
C PHE A 15 10.50 29.08 46.56
N SER A 16 11.02 28.17 47.39
CA SER A 16 10.87 26.73 47.19
C SER A 16 9.42 26.26 47.39
N ILE A 17 8.68 26.82 48.36
CA ILE A 17 7.25 26.51 48.55
C ILE A 17 6.41 27.07 47.39
N LEU A 18 6.74 28.25 46.87
CA LEU A 18 6.09 28.82 45.67
C LEU A 18 6.43 28.02 44.40
N PHE A 19 7.64 27.48 44.27
CA PHE A 19 8.03 26.67 43.12
C PHE A 19 7.37 25.28 43.16
N ILE A 20 7.26 24.67 44.35
CA ILE A 20 6.56 23.39 44.54
C ILE A 20 5.04 23.56 44.36
N SER A 21 4.44 24.68 44.78
CA SER A 21 3.03 24.96 44.52
C SER A 21 2.75 25.27 43.04
N TYR A 22 3.66 25.97 42.34
CA TYR A 22 3.55 26.19 40.89
C TYR A 22 3.73 24.88 40.10
N PHE A 23 4.64 23.99 40.53
CA PHE A 23 4.85 22.69 39.87
C PHE A 23 3.65 21.75 40.04
N ASN A 24 2.94 21.81 41.17
CA ASN A 24 1.72 21.03 41.40
C ASN A 24 0.50 21.58 40.64
N ILE A 25 0.43 22.89 40.38
CA ILE A 25 -0.63 23.50 39.56
C ILE A 25 -0.41 23.21 38.06
N VAL A 26 0.84 23.13 37.59
CA VAL A 26 1.15 22.77 36.19
C VAL A 26 0.87 21.27 35.91
N GLN A 27 0.99 20.41 36.92
CA GLN A 27 0.65 18.98 36.81
C GLN A 27 -0.85 18.70 36.89
N HIS A 28 -1.68 19.64 37.39
CA HIS A 28 -3.15 19.51 37.42
C HIS A 28 -3.87 20.20 36.26
N GLY A 29 -3.14 20.53 35.19
CA GLY A 29 -3.71 20.68 33.85
C GLY A 29 -4.08 19.33 33.23
N PHE A 30 -4.65 18.39 34.00
CA PHE A 30 -5.20 17.15 33.47
C PHE A 30 -6.45 17.51 32.66
N SER A 31 -6.24 17.67 31.36
CA SER A 31 -7.13 17.19 30.30
C SER A 31 -8.54 16.85 30.78
N GLN A 32 -9.43 17.85 30.83
CA GLN A 32 -10.86 17.58 30.67
C GLN A 32 -11.05 17.03 29.25
N SER A 33 -10.72 15.76 29.06
CA SER A 33 -11.22 15.01 27.92
C SER A 33 -12.72 15.00 28.10
N THR A 34 -13.42 15.77 27.27
CA THR A 34 -14.88 15.87 27.30
C THR A 34 -15.45 14.47 27.18
N GLU A 35 -16.03 13.96 28.27
CA GLU A 35 -16.82 12.73 28.24
C GLU A 35 -18.03 12.97 27.36
N ARG A 36 -18.37 11.97 26.56
CA ARG A 36 -19.56 12.01 25.73
C ARG A 36 -20.24 10.67 25.70
N THR A 37 -21.56 10.75 25.62
CA THR A 37 -22.40 9.58 25.38
C THR A 37 -22.34 9.22 23.91
N VAL A 38 -21.85 8.03 23.62
CA VAL A 38 -21.89 7.42 22.29
C VAL A 38 -23.12 6.50 22.25
N TYR A 39 -24.06 6.85 21.39
CA TYR A 39 -25.21 6.02 21.09
C TYR A 39 -24.86 5.06 19.96
N GLY A 40 -25.60 3.97 19.87
CA GLY A 40 -25.47 3.17 18.67
C GLY A 40 -26.42 1.99 18.61
N LYS A 41 -26.26 1.25 17.53
CA LYS A 41 -27.06 0.07 17.22
C LYS A 41 -26.17 -1.02 16.66
N THR A 42 -26.41 -2.25 17.08
CA THR A 42 -25.69 -3.43 16.60
C THR A 42 -26.62 -4.25 15.71
N LEU A 43 -26.14 -4.58 14.52
CA LEU A 43 -26.91 -5.19 13.44
C LEU A 43 -26.14 -6.36 12.83
N TYR A 44 -26.84 -7.31 12.24
CA TYR A 44 -26.30 -8.30 11.31
C TYR A 44 -27.31 -8.48 10.19
N GLN A 45 -26.89 -8.26 8.94
CA GLN A 45 -27.78 -8.30 7.76
C GLN A 45 -29.07 -7.47 7.97
N GLY A 46 -28.92 -6.27 8.56
CA GLY A 46 -30.02 -5.35 8.85
C GLY A 46 -30.88 -5.71 10.07
N SER A 47 -30.70 -6.89 10.67
CA SER A 47 -31.45 -7.33 11.85
C SER A 47 -30.72 -6.95 13.14
N PRO A 48 -31.41 -6.45 14.17
CA PRO A 48 -30.78 -6.06 15.44
C PRO A 48 -30.22 -7.26 16.20
N ILE A 49 -29.08 -7.07 16.86
CA ILE A 49 -28.41 -8.11 17.67
C ILE A 49 -28.39 -7.68 19.14
N SER A 50 -29.02 -8.47 20.00
CA SER A 50 -28.99 -8.26 21.46
C SER A 50 -27.72 -8.81 22.08
N ASP A 51 -27.47 -8.45 23.34
CA ASP A 51 -26.41 -9.03 24.19
C ASP A 51 -24.98 -8.90 23.64
N VAL A 52 -24.75 -7.96 22.72
CA VAL A 52 -23.40 -7.58 22.31
C VAL A 52 -22.75 -6.85 23.47
N ASN A 53 -21.57 -7.28 23.90
CA ASN A 53 -20.81 -6.57 24.93
C ASN A 53 -20.09 -5.38 24.30
N ILE A 54 -20.39 -4.18 24.80
CA ILE A 54 -19.75 -2.92 24.40
C ILE A 54 -18.92 -2.43 25.59
N LEU A 55 -17.59 -2.42 25.43
CA LEU A 55 -16.64 -2.15 26.50
C LEU A 55 -15.69 -1.03 26.08
N ILE A 56 -15.40 -0.08 26.96
CA ILE A 56 -14.26 0.83 26.78
C ILE A 56 -12.99 0.12 27.22
N GLU A 57 -12.04 -0.04 26.29
CA GLU A 57 -10.78 -0.75 26.56
C GLU A 57 -10.03 -0.17 27.77
N ASN A 58 -9.42 -1.05 28.56
CA ASN A 58 -8.67 -0.72 29.77
C ASN A 58 -9.51 -0.05 30.88
N THR A 59 -10.84 -0.13 30.84
CA THR A 59 -11.70 0.38 31.90
C THR A 59 -12.82 -0.60 32.27
N ASN A 60 -13.54 -0.31 33.35
CA ASN A 60 -14.70 -1.10 33.80
C ASN A 60 -16.04 -0.62 33.20
N ARG A 61 -16.03 0.34 32.26
CA ARG A 61 -17.25 0.83 31.60
C ARG A 61 -17.68 -0.17 30.53
N ILE A 62 -18.74 -0.92 30.85
CA ILE A 62 -19.33 -1.93 29.98
C ILE A 62 -20.85 -1.78 29.94
N VAL A 63 -21.43 -1.92 28.75
CA VAL A 63 -22.88 -2.04 28.54
C VAL A 63 -23.16 -3.19 27.59
N LYS A 64 -24.42 -3.64 27.53
CA LYS A 64 -24.89 -4.61 26.55
C LYS A 64 -25.93 -3.98 25.64
N SER A 65 -26.00 -4.43 24.38
CA SER A 65 -27.11 -4.03 23.50
C SER A 65 -28.44 -4.61 23.98
N ASP A 66 -29.50 -3.82 23.86
CA ASP A 66 -30.87 -4.22 24.19
C ASP A 66 -31.47 -5.19 23.14
N ASN A 67 -32.72 -5.61 23.34
CA ASN A 67 -33.44 -6.50 22.41
C ASN A 67 -33.67 -5.88 21.01
N LYS A 68 -33.51 -4.56 20.88
CA LYS A 68 -33.59 -3.82 19.61
C LYS A 68 -32.19 -3.49 19.06
N GLY A 69 -31.13 -4.02 19.68
CA GLY A 69 -29.74 -3.84 19.32
C GLY A 69 -29.15 -2.49 19.74
N ASN A 70 -29.91 -1.63 20.42
CA ASN A 70 -29.46 -0.29 20.80
C ASN A 70 -28.55 -0.34 22.03
N TYR A 71 -27.64 0.64 22.14
CA TYR A 71 -26.81 0.84 23.31
C TYR A 71 -26.44 2.32 23.49
N SER A 72 -25.95 2.65 24.68
CA SER A 72 -25.41 3.95 25.03
C SER A 72 -24.24 3.75 25.98
N ILE A 73 -23.09 4.37 25.70
CA ILE A 73 -21.88 4.24 26.53
C ILE A 73 -21.13 5.57 26.63
N GLU A 74 -20.64 5.90 27.82
CA GLU A 74 -19.82 7.10 28.03
C GLU A 74 -18.36 6.83 27.68
N ALA A 75 -17.83 7.61 26.73
CA ALA A 75 -16.46 7.48 26.24
C ALA A 75 -15.78 8.84 26.12
N LYS A 76 -14.45 8.83 26.25
CA LYS A 76 -13.58 9.99 26.04
C LYS A 76 -12.94 9.90 24.65
N ILE A 77 -12.64 11.06 24.08
CA ILE A 77 -11.85 11.15 22.85
C ILE A 77 -10.50 10.44 23.06
N GLY A 78 -10.12 9.57 22.13
CA GLY A 78 -8.91 8.75 22.20
C GLY A 78 -9.10 7.38 22.86
N GLU A 79 -10.25 7.11 23.48
CA GLU A 79 -10.57 5.78 23.98
C GLU A 79 -11.04 4.86 22.84
N SER A 80 -10.91 3.55 23.03
CA SER A 80 -11.38 2.56 22.06
C SER A 80 -12.60 1.80 22.61
N ILE A 81 -13.67 1.76 21.83
CA ILE A 81 -14.86 0.96 22.09
C ILE A 81 -14.67 -0.41 21.44
N LYS A 82 -14.74 -1.46 22.25
CA LYS A 82 -14.65 -2.86 21.82
C LYS A 82 -16.05 -3.48 21.82
N TYR A 83 -16.45 -4.02 20.68
CA TYR A 83 -17.68 -4.77 20.48
C TYR A 83 -17.34 -6.25 20.41
N SER A 84 -17.95 -7.06 21.28
CA SER A 84 -17.71 -8.50 21.32
C SER A 84 -18.98 -9.29 21.59
N HIS A 85 -19.12 -10.39 20.84
CA HIS A 85 -20.22 -11.32 20.95
C HIS A 85 -19.72 -12.73 20.59
N VAL A 86 -20.32 -13.77 21.17
CA VAL A 86 -19.88 -15.17 20.99
C VAL A 86 -19.85 -15.60 19.51
N SER A 87 -20.83 -15.16 18.74
CA SER A 87 -21.01 -15.56 17.33
C SER A 87 -20.32 -14.66 16.30
N PHE A 88 -19.74 -13.52 16.71
CA PHE A 88 -19.25 -12.50 15.78
C PHE A 88 -17.78 -12.16 16.03
N LYS A 89 -17.09 -11.69 14.98
CA LYS A 89 -15.75 -11.13 15.10
C LYS A 89 -15.78 -9.92 16.04
N THR A 90 -14.72 -9.76 16.82
CA THR A 90 -14.54 -8.59 17.67
C THR A 90 -14.17 -7.39 16.82
N ILE A 91 -14.81 -6.25 17.05
CA ILE A 91 -14.55 -4.99 16.36
C ILE A 91 -14.06 -3.97 17.40
N LYS A 92 -13.05 -3.18 17.05
CA LYS A 92 -12.60 -2.05 17.88
C LYS A 92 -12.71 -0.74 17.09
N ILE A 93 -13.19 0.31 17.75
CA ILE A 93 -13.37 1.63 17.15
C ILE A 93 -12.81 2.70 18.09
N LEU A 94 -11.87 3.50 17.58
CA LEU A 94 -11.36 4.69 18.27
C LEU A 94 -12.42 5.80 18.31
N VAL A 95 -12.62 6.41 19.47
CA VAL A 95 -13.52 7.55 19.68
C VAL A 95 -12.82 8.85 19.28
N GLU A 96 -13.42 9.56 18.33
CA GLU A 96 -12.99 10.87 17.86
C GLU A 96 -13.89 12.00 18.38
N ASP A 97 -13.51 13.24 18.12
CA ASP A 97 -14.24 14.47 18.49
C ASP A 97 -15.65 14.57 17.89
N ILE A 98 -15.98 13.77 16.88
CA ILE A 98 -17.29 13.72 16.22
C ILE A 98 -18.05 12.41 16.46
N THR A 99 -17.46 11.45 17.18
CA THR A 99 -18.09 10.16 17.42
C THR A 99 -19.22 10.36 18.41
N SER A 100 -20.46 10.25 17.94
CA SER A 100 -21.68 10.40 18.75
C SER A 100 -22.68 9.27 18.52
N GLU A 101 -22.69 8.72 17.30
CA GLU A 101 -23.52 7.59 16.91
C GLU A 101 -22.68 6.58 16.13
N LEU A 102 -22.85 5.29 16.45
CA LEU A 102 -22.16 4.18 15.79
C LEU A 102 -23.13 3.01 15.51
N ILE A 103 -23.46 2.82 14.24
CA ILE A 103 -24.18 1.66 13.71
C ILE A 103 -23.16 0.59 13.35
N ILE A 104 -23.16 -0.52 14.08
CA ILE A 104 -22.19 -1.60 13.95
C ILE A 104 -22.82 -2.78 13.24
N ASN A 105 -22.38 -3.05 12.01
CA ASN A 105 -22.70 -4.30 11.31
C ASN A 105 -21.69 -5.38 11.72
N LEU A 106 -22.15 -6.38 12.44
CA LEU A 106 -21.33 -7.49 12.94
C LEU A 106 -21.06 -8.50 11.83
N VAL A 107 -19.85 -9.07 11.84
CA VAL A 107 -19.43 -10.11 10.89
C VAL A 107 -19.31 -11.44 11.61
N PRO A 108 -19.99 -12.52 11.16
CA PRO A 108 -19.93 -13.82 11.81
C PRO A 108 -18.50 -14.32 11.99
N LYS A 109 -18.24 -14.92 13.13
CA LYS A 109 -16.98 -15.62 13.37
C LYS A 109 -17.06 -17.01 12.76
N ASN A 110 -16.19 -17.30 11.79
CA ASN A 110 -16.01 -18.68 11.32
C ASN A 110 -15.31 -19.48 12.43
N ASN A 111 -16.07 -20.21 13.23
CA ASN A 111 -15.54 -21.14 14.23
C ASN A 111 -15.12 -22.46 13.56
N LYS A 112 -14.22 -22.41 12.57
CA LYS A 112 -13.44 -23.60 12.24
C LYS A 112 -12.40 -23.73 13.36
N LEU A 113 -12.60 -24.70 14.25
CA LEU A 113 -11.55 -25.15 15.13
C LEU A 113 -10.38 -25.58 14.24
N ASP A 114 -9.18 -25.08 14.53
CA ASP A 114 -7.97 -25.67 13.95
C ASP A 114 -7.93 -27.14 14.38
N GLU A 115 -8.18 -28.04 13.44
CA GLU A 115 -7.95 -29.45 13.69
C GLU A 115 -6.47 -29.61 13.98
N VAL A 116 -6.14 -30.03 15.20
CA VAL A 116 -4.77 -30.30 15.60
C VAL A 116 -4.30 -31.52 14.80
N ILE A 117 -3.61 -31.27 13.68
CA ILE A 117 -2.89 -32.33 12.97
C ILE A 117 -1.69 -32.71 13.83
N ILE A 118 -1.83 -33.79 14.58
CA ILE A 118 -0.70 -34.49 15.19
C ILE A 118 0.14 -35.02 14.02
N LYS A 119 1.23 -34.31 13.68
CA LYS A 119 2.23 -34.82 12.73
C LYS A 119 2.94 -36.01 13.38
N GLY A 120 2.46 -37.21 13.07
CA GLY A 120 3.17 -38.44 13.30
C GLY A 120 4.54 -38.37 12.62
N LYS A 121 5.58 -38.60 13.43
CA LYS A 121 6.98 -38.70 13.03
C LYS A 121 7.13 -39.90 12.10
N SER A 122 7.21 -39.66 10.79
CA SER A 122 7.57 -40.70 9.83
C SER A 122 9.09 -40.71 9.61
N THR A 123 9.64 -41.91 9.71
CA THR A 123 11.04 -42.27 9.71
C THR A 123 11.68 -42.10 8.34
N SER A 124 12.90 -41.55 8.38
CA SER A 124 13.89 -41.54 7.32
C SER A 124 14.09 -42.94 6.73
N GLY A 125 14.05 -43.06 5.40
CA GLY A 125 14.39 -44.31 4.75
C GLY A 125 14.35 -44.24 3.22
N ARG A 126 15.55 -44.29 2.62
CA ARG A 126 15.87 -44.66 1.22
C ARG A 126 15.88 -43.54 0.18
N GLU A 127 16.84 -42.62 0.32
CA GLU A 127 17.52 -42.03 -0.85
C GLU A 127 18.58 -43.02 -1.35
N GLY A 128 18.24 -43.81 -2.36
CA GLY A 128 19.17 -44.81 -2.86
C GLY A 128 18.70 -45.57 -4.09
N TYR A 129 18.01 -44.91 -5.04
CA TYR A 129 17.72 -45.55 -6.34
C TYR A 129 17.28 -44.57 -7.46
N ASN A 130 17.95 -43.43 -7.66
CA ASN A 130 17.57 -42.52 -8.78
C ASN A 130 18.76 -41.77 -9.43
N ASN A 131 19.92 -42.39 -9.55
CA ASN A 131 21.13 -41.73 -10.11
C ASN A 131 21.31 -41.87 -11.65
N SER A 132 20.32 -42.34 -12.40
CA SER A 132 20.41 -42.46 -13.89
C SER A 132 19.46 -41.55 -14.67
N LEU A 133 18.63 -40.74 -14.00
CA LEU A 133 17.56 -39.95 -14.66
C LEU A 133 17.81 -38.42 -14.76
N ASN A 134 18.89 -37.89 -14.17
CA ASN A 134 19.15 -36.44 -14.08
C ASN A 134 20.23 -35.88 -15.02
N ALA A 135 20.70 -36.65 -16.01
CA ALA A 135 21.46 -36.02 -17.09
C ALA A 135 20.48 -35.16 -17.91
N GLU A 136 20.75 -33.87 -18.09
CA GLU A 136 20.00 -33.07 -19.07
C GLU A 136 19.95 -33.84 -20.40
N LYS A 137 18.73 -34.08 -20.91
CA LYS A 137 18.50 -34.91 -22.11
C LYS A 137 19.25 -34.35 -23.34
N GLU A 138 19.57 -33.06 -23.32
CA GLU A 138 20.43 -32.35 -24.27
C GLU A 138 21.19 -31.22 -23.55
N PHE A 139 22.48 -31.03 -23.85
CA PHE A 139 23.30 -29.92 -23.35
C PHE A 139 23.98 -29.18 -24.50
N SER A 140 24.30 -27.90 -24.28
CA SER A 140 24.92 -27.03 -25.30
C SER A 140 26.40 -26.79 -25.00
N THR A 141 27.23 -26.82 -26.02
CA THR A 141 28.67 -26.53 -25.97
C THR A 141 29.04 -25.44 -26.96
N SER A 142 30.28 -24.97 -26.93
CA SER A 142 30.88 -24.08 -27.94
C SER A 142 30.80 -24.67 -29.37
N ARG A 143 30.70 -26.00 -29.48
CA ARG A 143 30.64 -26.74 -30.76
C ARG A 143 29.24 -27.30 -31.07
N GLY A 144 28.21 -26.74 -30.44
CA GLY A 144 26.80 -27.05 -30.69
C GLY A 144 26.16 -27.95 -29.65
N LYS A 145 24.97 -28.48 -29.96
CA LYS A 145 24.16 -29.29 -29.03
C LYS A 145 24.57 -30.76 -29.04
N PHE A 146 24.57 -31.37 -27.86
CA PHE A 146 24.90 -32.77 -27.60
C PHE A 146 23.73 -33.44 -26.85
N SER A 147 23.45 -34.70 -27.17
CA SER A 147 22.41 -35.49 -26.50
C SER A 147 22.93 -36.87 -26.16
N ALA A 148 22.95 -37.22 -24.87
CA ALA A 148 23.38 -38.55 -24.43
C ALA A 148 22.44 -39.67 -24.88
N LYS A 149 21.17 -39.37 -25.20
CA LYS A 149 20.16 -40.36 -25.63
C LYS A 149 20.14 -40.59 -27.15
N LYS A 150 20.51 -39.58 -27.94
CA LYS A 150 20.50 -39.64 -29.41
C LYS A 150 21.88 -39.91 -30.02
N ALA A 151 22.94 -39.84 -29.23
CA ALA A 151 24.31 -40.06 -29.70
C ALA A 151 24.65 -41.56 -29.82
N GLY A 152 25.37 -41.94 -30.88
CA GLY A 152 25.98 -43.27 -31.02
C GLY A 152 27.26 -43.47 -30.18
N TYR A 153 27.48 -42.66 -29.14
CA TYR A 153 28.67 -42.67 -28.29
C TYR A 153 28.33 -42.39 -26.82
N ALA A 154 29.18 -42.88 -25.91
CA ALA A 154 28.97 -42.75 -24.48
C ALA A 154 29.34 -41.34 -23.96
N VAL A 155 28.42 -40.72 -23.22
CA VAL A 155 28.65 -39.49 -22.45
C VAL A 155 28.51 -39.83 -20.97
N SER A 156 29.51 -39.48 -20.16
CA SER A 156 29.37 -39.58 -18.69
C SER A 156 28.92 -38.26 -18.11
N PHE A 157 28.11 -38.34 -17.05
CA PHE A 157 27.53 -37.18 -16.37
C PHE A 157 27.88 -37.23 -14.88
N VAL A 158 28.28 -36.09 -14.33
CA VAL A 158 28.48 -35.87 -12.90
C VAL A 158 27.65 -34.67 -12.49
N ASP A 159 26.74 -34.88 -11.54
CA ASP A 159 25.98 -33.81 -10.89
C ASP A 159 26.95 -32.94 -10.07
N GLY A 160 26.88 -31.61 -10.25
CA GLY A 160 27.72 -30.64 -9.56
C GLY A 160 27.67 -30.76 -8.04
N LYS A 161 26.54 -31.19 -7.46
CA LYS A 161 26.43 -31.46 -6.01
C LYS A 161 27.40 -32.55 -5.51
N LYS A 162 27.89 -33.40 -6.40
CA LYS A 162 28.89 -34.44 -6.07
C LYS A 162 30.33 -33.92 -6.17
N ILE A 163 30.53 -32.70 -6.64
CA ILE A 163 31.82 -32.03 -6.78
C ILE A 163 31.93 -31.05 -5.62
N GLY A 164 32.27 -31.56 -4.43
CA GLY A 164 32.40 -30.72 -3.23
C GLY A 164 33.76 -30.04 -3.12
N SER A 165 33.82 -28.90 -2.41
CA SER A 165 35.02 -28.10 -2.14
C SER A 165 36.12 -28.74 -1.28
N LEU A 166 36.05 -30.06 -1.07
CA LEU A 166 37.11 -30.83 -0.40
C LEU A 166 38.31 -31.11 -1.32
N TYR A 167 38.20 -30.81 -2.61
CA TYR A 167 39.26 -31.03 -3.60
C TYR A 167 39.91 -29.69 -3.99
N SER A 168 41.21 -29.73 -4.26
CA SER A 168 42.00 -28.53 -4.60
C SER A 168 41.72 -27.99 -6.00
N ASN A 169 41.27 -28.84 -6.92
CA ASN A 169 40.94 -28.49 -8.29
C ASN A 169 39.94 -29.48 -8.91
N ILE A 170 39.41 -29.12 -10.08
CA ILE A 170 38.40 -29.94 -10.77
C ILE A 170 38.98 -31.26 -11.25
N GLN A 171 40.27 -31.30 -11.60
CA GLN A 171 40.90 -32.53 -12.08
C GLN A 171 40.89 -33.62 -11.00
N GLN A 172 41.27 -33.25 -9.77
CA GLN A 172 41.21 -34.12 -8.62
C GLN A 172 39.76 -34.51 -8.27
N ALA A 173 38.84 -33.54 -8.34
CA ALA A 173 37.45 -33.75 -7.95
C ALA A 173 36.69 -34.74 -8.85
N LEU A 174 37.10 -34.89 -10.11
CA LEU A 174 36.48 -35.82 -11.07
C LEU A 174 37.06 -37.25 -10.99
N ASN A 175 38.17 -37.43 -10.28
CA ASN A 175 38.80 -38.73 -10.13
C ASN A 175 37.86 -39.71 -9.41
N GLY A 176 37.65 -40.90 -10.00
CA GLY A 176 36.69 -41.90 -9.50
C GLY A 176 35.20 -41.59 -9.73
N LYS A 177 34.84 -40.39 -10.25
CA LYS A 177 33.45 -40.01 -10.57
C LYS A 177 33.10 -40.18 -12.04
N ILE A 178 34.10 -40.13 -12.92
CA ILE A 178 33.96 -40.42 -14.35
C ILE A 178 34.68 -41.76 -14.63
N PRO A 179 33.99 -42.79 -15.16
CA PRO A 179 34.64 -44.06 -15.47
C PRO A 179 35.80 -43.91 -16.46
N GLY A 180 36.99 -44.41 -16.10
CA GLY A 180 38.19 -44.32 -16.93
C GLY A 180 38.88 -42.95 -16.94
N TYR A 181 38.42 -42.00 -16.13
CA TYR A 181 39.13 -40.75 -15.89
C TYR A 181 40.29 -40.99 -14.91
N VAL A 182 41.48 -40.50 -15.24
CA VAL A 182 42.68 -40.57 -14.38
C VAL A 182 43.31 -39.19 -14.31
N TYR A 183 43.59 -38.72 -13.10
CA TYR A 183 44.34 -37.49 -12.85
C TYR A 183 45.77 -37.84 -12.46
N ASP A 184 46.74 -37.34 -13.23
CA ASP A 184 48.17 -37.44 -12.91
C ASP A 184 48.59 -36.19 -12.13
N GLN A 185 48.95 -36.39 -10.87
CA GLN A 185 49.35 -35.32 -9.96
C GLN A 185 50.73 -34.73 -10.28
N VAL A 186 51.59 -35.46 -11.01
CA VAL A 186 52.94 -35.00 -11.35
C VAL A 186 52.90 -34.07 -12.55
N THR A 187 52.11 -34.41 -13.57
CA THR A 187 51.95 -33.59 -14.78
C THR A 187 50.79 -32.60 -14.69
N GLU A 188 49.99 -32.67 -13.62
CA GLU A 188 48.73 -31.94 -13.39
C GLU A 188 47.68 -32.11 -14.51
N LYS A 189 47.87 -33.14 -15.35
CA LYS A 189 47.01 -33.44 -16.50
C LYS A 189 46.04 -34.57 -16.19
N ALA A 190 44.92 -34.54 -16.89
CA ALA A 190 43.90 -35.58 -16.79
C ALA A 190 43.76 -36.33 -18.11
N PHE A 191 43.39 -37.60 -18.01
CA PHE A 191 43.29 -38.53 -19.14
C PHE A 191 41.98 -39.31 -19.06
N MET A 192 41.40 -39.65 -20.21
CA MET A 192 40.20 -40.48 -20.30
C MET A 192 40.51 -41.79 -21.04
N ARG A 193 40.09 -42.91 -20.43
CA ARG A 193 40.46 -44.31 -20.72
C ARG A 193 41.90 -44.57 -20.28
N GLY A 194 42.07 -45.50 -19.34
CA GLY A 194 43.31 -45.73 -18.60
C GLY A 194 44.58 -45.67 -19.45
N VAL A 195 45.64 -45.15 -18.86
CA VAL A 195 46.98 -44.94 -19.42
C VAL A 195 47.42 -46.19 -20.21
N GLY A 196 47.22 -46.22 -21.53
CA GLY A 196 47.46 -47.45 -22.30
C GLY A 196 47.13 -47.45 -23.80
N MET A 197 46.81 -46.32 -24.44
CA MET A 197 46.50 -46.31 -25.89
C MET A 197 47.64 -45.81 -26.80
N SER A 198 48.82 -45.54 -26.25
CA SER A 198 50.05 -45.36 -27.04
C SER A 198 51.25 -45.44 -26.11
N ILE A 199 52.23 -46.27 -26.45
CA ILE A 199 53.52 -46.35 -25.72
C ILE A 199 54.31 -45.03 -25.90
N ASN A 200 53.98 -44.23 -26.93
CA ASN A 200 54.80 -43.09 -27.37
C ASN A 200 54.12 -41.71 -27.32
N ASN A 201 52.78 -41.61 -27.17
CA ASN A 201 52.10 -40.30 -27.15
C ASN A 201 50.74 -40.33 -26.44
N VAL A 202 50.69 -39.91 -25.17
CA VAL A 202 49.46 -39.85 -24.36
C VAL A 202 48.85 -38.44 -24.47
N ILE A 203 47.64 -38.33 -25.01
CA ILE A 203 46.94 -37.05 -25.21
C ILE A 203 46.03 -36.76 -23.99
N PRO A 204 46.20 -35.63 -23.29
CA PRO A 204 45.33 -35.25 -22.17
C PRO A 204 43.92 -34.87 -22.63
N VAL A 205 42.98 -34.84 -21.67
CA VAL A 205 41.63 -34.32 -21.91
C VAL A 205 41.67 -32.80 -22.13
N ALA A 206 40.83 -32.33 -23.04
CA ALA A 206 40.56 -30.90 -23.18
C ALA A 206 39.36 -30.47 -22.33
N TRP A 207 39.25 -29.17 -22.08
CA TRP A 207 38.32 -28.58 -21.14
C TRP A 207 37.45 -27.53 -21.82
N GLU A 208 36.15 -27.57 -21.53
CA GLU A 208 35.23 -26.49 -21.88
C GLU A 208 34.49 -26.02 -20.63
N VAL A 209 34.58 -24.73 -20.30
CA VAL A 209 33.84 -24.12 -19.19
C VAL A 209 32.89 -23.07 -19.76
N ASP A 210 31.58 -23.28 -19.60
CA ASP A 210 30.53 -22.36 -20.06
C ASP A 210 30.65 -21.90 -21.52
N GLY A 211 31.21 -22.75 -22.39
CA GLY A 211 31.39 -22.46 -23.81
C GLY A 211 32.78 -21.93 -24.19
N VAL A 212 33.71 -21.80 -23.24
CA VAL A 212 35.12 -21.49 -23.51
C VAL A 212 35.94 -22.78 -23.55
N PHE A 213 36.48 -23.12 -24.72
CA PHE A 213 37.24 -24.37 -24.95
C PHE A 213 38.76 -24.15 -24.89
N THR A 214 39.46 -25.01 -24.17
CA THR A 214 40.92 -24.94 -23.90
C THR A 214 41.54 -26.34 -23.83
N SER A 215 42.83 -26.45 -24.17
CA SER A 215 43.61 -27.70 -24.02
C SER A 215 44.05 -27.96 -22.58
N ASP A 216 44.18 -26.89 -21.80
CA ASP A 216 44.70 -26.92 -20.44
C ASP A 216 43.57 -26.86 -19.42
N PRO A 217 43.77 -27.41 -18.21
CA PRO A 217 42.74 -27.37 -17.17
C PRO A 217 42.40 -25.94 -16.75
N PRO A 218 41.14 -25.68 -16.33
CA PRO A 218 40.73 -24.35 -15.92
C PRO A 218 41.46 -23.94 -14.62
N VAL A 219 42.04 -22.75 -14.63
CA VAL A 219 42.72 -22.16 -13.47
C VAL A 219 41.68 -21.41 -12.63
N ALA A 220 41.70 -21.60 -11.30
CA ALA A 220 40.85 -20.89 -10.34
C ALA A 220 39.33 -21.06 -10.51
N LEU A 221 38.88 -22.24 -10.95
CA LEU A 221 37.45 -22.58 -11.00
C LEU A 221 36.91 -22.85 -9.58
N ASP A 222 35.91 -22.09 -9.15
CA ASP A 222 35.16 -22.37 -7.92
C ASP A 222 34.29 -23.62 -8.10
N LEU A 223 34.62 -24.67 -7.34
CA LEU A 223 33.95 -25.97 -7.43
C LEU A 223 32.50 -25.92 -6.95
N ASP A 224 32.18 -25.04 -6.00
CA ASP A 224 30.82 -24.89 -5.47
C ASP A 224 29.85 -24.28 -6.49
N GLN A 225 30.39 -23.58 -7.51
CA GLN A 225 29.58 -23.00 -8.59
C GLN A 225 29.33 -23.98 -9.73
N ILE A 226 29.87 -25.20 -9.69
CA ILE A 226 29.68 -26.18 -10.74
C ILE A 226 28.26 -26.77 -10.63
N SER A 227 27.46 -26.58 -11.67
CA SER A 227 26.12 -27.16 -11.76
C SER A 227 26.14 -28.57 -12.33
N ASN A 228 26.89 -28.79 -13.42
CA ASN A 228 26.90 -30.03 -14.17
C ASN A 228 28.25 -30.24 -14.86
N VAL A 229 28.71 -31.50 -14.92
CA VAL A 229 29.89 -31.90 -15.70
C VAL A 229 29.54 -33.04 -16.66
N TYR A 230 29.90 -32.88 -17.92
CA TYR A 230 29.74 -33.88 -18.97
C TYR A 230 31.10 -34.30 -19.52
N ALA A 231 31.32 -35.60 -19.67
CA ALA A 231 32.54 -36.13 -20.25
C ALA A 231 32.23 -36.81 -21.59
N LEU A 232 32.75 -36.22 -22.66
CA LEU A 232 32.67 -36.73 -24.02
C LEU A 232 33.82 -37.71 -24.27
N LYS A 233 33.50 -39.01 -24.41
CA LYS A 233 34.50 -40.07 -24.49
C LYS A 233 34.74 -40.55 -25.92
N GLY A 234 36.00 -40.49 -26.35
CA GLY A 234 36.47 -41.06 -27.62
C GLY A 234 36.21 -40.16 -28.83
N LEU A 235 36.78 -40.57 -29.97
CA LEU A 235 36.82 -39.79 -31.21
C LEU A 235 35.43 -39.42 -31.74
N SER A 236 34.48 -40.37 -31.75
CA SER A 236 33.11 -40.11 -32.23
C SER A 236 32.37 -39.01 -31.46
N ALA A 237 32.67 -38.84 -30.17
CA ALA A 237 32.08 -37.81 -29.31
C ALA A 237 32.77 -36.45 -29.46
N THR A 238 34.02 -36.44 -29.94
CA THR A 238 34.91 -35.27 -29.95
C THR A 238 35.30 -34.80 -31.34
N ASN A 239 34.76 -35.41 -32.42
CA ASN A 239 34.99 -35.00 -33.80
C ASN A 239 34.84 -33.49 -34.03
N LYS A 240 33.88 -32.84 -33.35
CA LYS A 240 33.64 -31.39 -33.46
C LYS A 240 34.72 -30.51 -32.80
N TYR A 241 35.59 -31.10 -31.98
CA TYR A 241 36.70 -30.44 -31.28
C TYR A 241 38.05 -30.68 -31.96
N GLY A 242 38.09 -31.46 -33.05
CA GLY A 242 39.30 -31.71 -33.84
C GLY A 242 40.39 -32.46 -33.06
N THR A 243 41.65 -32.28 -33.48
CA THR A 243 42.83 -32.95 -32.90
C THR A 243 43.02 -32.66 -31.41
N LEU A 244 42.63 -31.46 -30.96
CA LEU A 244 42.70 -31.05 -29.55
C LEU A 244 41.73 -31.82 -28.65
N GLY A 245 40.65 -32.37 -29.21
CA GLY A 245 39.69 -33.21 -28.49
C GLY A 245 40.04 -34.69 -28.48
N ALA A 246 41.17 -35.11 -29.07
CA ALA A 246 41.49 -36.52 -29.28
C ALA A 246 41.62 -37.33 -27.97
N GLY A 247 42.03 -36.69 -26.88
CA GLY A 247 42.06 -37.28 -25.53
C GLY A 247 40.70 -37.33 -24.81
N GLY A 248 39.64 -36.83 -25.45
CA GLY A 248 38.32 -36.61 -24.85
C GLY A 248 38.13 -35.17 -24.35
N VAL A 249 36.87 -34.75 -24.14
CA VAL A 249 36.52 -33.39 -23.69
C VAL A 249 35.68 -33.42 -22.42
N ILE A 250 36.05 -32.65 -21.41
CA ILE A 250 35.27 -32.38 -20.21
C ILE A 250 34.56 -31.04 -20.36
N VAL A 251 33.22 -31.05 -20.33
CA VAL A 251 32.37 -29.86 -20.43
C VAL A 251 31.80 -29.56 -19.05
N ILE A 252 32.07 -28.36 -18.53
CA ILE A 252 31.65 -27.86 -17.23
C ILE A 252 30.63 -26.75 -17.45
N LYS A 253 29.52 -26.83 -16.72
CA LYS A 253 28.50 -25.78 -16.65
C LYS A 253 28.45 -25.20 -15.25
N THR A 254 28.62 -23.89 -15.12
CA THR A 254 28.47 -23.21 -13.82
C THR A 254 27.06 -22.67 -13.62
N SER A 255 26.68 -22.43 -12.37
CA SER A 255 25.46 -21.71 -11.97
C SER A 255 25.39 -20.29 -12.55
N LEU A 256 26.54 -19.68 -12.89
CA LEU A 256 26.66 -18.30 -13.38
C LEU A 256 26.59 -18.20 -14.92
N GLY A 257 26.94 -19.25 -15.66
CA GLY A 257 26.96 -19.25 -17.13
C GLY A 257 25.58 -19.03 -17.80
N ASN A 258 24.48 -19.20 -17.06
CA ASN A 258 23.10 -18.97 -17.51
C ASN A 258 22.52 -17.61 -17.05
N TYR A 259 23.34 -16.68 -16.58
CA TYR A 259 22.87 -15.39 -16.07
C TYR A 259 22.44 -14.46 -17.23
N ASN A 260 21.18 -14.57 -17.65
CA ASN A 260 20.47 -13.48 -18.32
C ASN A 260 19.70 -12.68 -17.26
N PRO A 261 20.22 -11.52 -16.81
CA PRO A 261 19.61 -10.75 -15.73
C PRO A 261 18.16 -10.35 -16.05
N LYS A 262 17.82 -10.08 -17.31
CA LYS A 262 16.45 -9.75 -17.73
C LYS A 262 15.50 -10.94 -17.64
N ALA A 263 15.89 -12.11 -18.15
CA ALA A 263 15.03 -13.29 -18.12
C ALA A 263 14.89 -13.87 -16.70
N ALA A 264 15.92 -13.74 -15.87
CA ALA A 264 15.86 -14.07 -14.46
C ALA A 264 14.95 -13.09 -13.69
N GLN A 265 15.06 -11.78 -13.95
CA GLN A 265 14.14 -10.77 -13.40
C GLN A 265 12.70 -10.99 -13.86
N GLU A 266 12.45 -11.37 -15.12
CA GLU A 266 11.11 -11.66 -15.63
C GLU A 266 10.51 -12.92 -15.02
N LYS A 267 11.26 -14.02 -14.89
CA LYS A 267 10.77 -15.25 -14.23
C LYS A 267 10.52 -15.07 -12.74
N VAL A 268 11.38 -14.31 -12.08
CA VAL A 268 11.19 -13.88 -10.69
C VAL A 268 9.93 -13.01 -10.61
N ALA A 269 9.81 -11.98 -11.44
CA ALA A 269 8.64 -11.13 -11.50
C ALA A 269 7.36 -11.94 -11.77
N GLU A 270 7.39 -12.91 -12.68
CA GLU A 270 6.25 -13.76 -13.00
C GLU A 270 5.83 -14.67 -11.83
N LYS A 271 6.78 -15.17 -11.05
CA LYS A 271 6.53 -15.87 -9.78
C LYS A 271 5.90 -14.98 -8.70
N TYR A 272 6.18 -13.67 -8.74
CA TYR A 272 5.64 -12.67 -7.80
C TYR A 272 4.50 -11.82 -8.40
N ARG A 273 4.06 -12.09 -9.63
CA ARG A 273 2.96 -11.36 -10.29
C ARG A 273 1.64 -11.84 -9.70
N ASN A 274 0.77 -10.89 -9.37
CA ASN A 274 -0.56 -11.20 -8.87
C ASN A 274 -1.32 -12.05 -9.91
N GLN A 275 -1.80 -13.23 -9.48
CA GLN A 275 -2.55 -14.18 -10.33
C GLN A 275 -4.05 -13.89 -10.33
N ASN A 276 -4.49 -12.88 -9.57
CA ASN A 276 -5.88 -12.48 -9.54
C ASN A 276 -6.22 -11.68 -10.80
N PHE A 277 -7.18 -12.20 -11.56
CA PHE A 277 -7.73 -11.56 -12.74
C PHE A 277 -9.08 -10.93 -12.43
N TYR A 278 -9.38 -9.85 -13.13
CA TYR A 278 -10.60 -9.10 -13.00
C TYR A 278 -11.77 -9.84 -13.67
N GLU A 279 -12.91 -9.88 -12.97
CA GLU A 279 -14.09 -10.66 -13.36
C GLU A 279 -15.09 -9.85 -14.21
N ASP A 280 -14.76 -8.61 -14.59
CA ASP A 280 -15.67 -7.70 -15.31
C ASP A 280 -17.01 -7.47 -14.56
N ASP A 281 -16.95 -7.47 -13.24
CA ASP A 281 -18.09 -7.45 -12.32
C ASP A 281 -18.45 -6.04 -11.82
N ALA A 282 -17.75 -4.99 -12.26
CA ALA A 282 -18.08 -3.62 -11.86
C ALA A 282 -19.16 -3.03 -12.76
N VAL A 283 -20.19 -2.46 -12.13
CA VAL A 283 -21.25 -1.71 -12.83
C VAL A 283 -20.68 -0.39 -13.33
N SER A 284 -20.93 -0.07 -14.61
CA SER A 284 -20.65 1.25 -15.15
C SER A 284 -21.81 2.20 -14.82
N GLY A 285 -21.59 3.20 -13.98
CA GLY A 285 -22.67 4.13 -13.66
C GLY A 285 -22.30 5.24 -12.69
N ASP A 286 -23.09 6.29 -12.70
CA ASP A 286 -23.02 7.36 -11.71
C ASP A 286 -23.47 6.79 -10.35
N VAL A 287 -22.56 6.71 -9.37
CA VAL A 287 -22.83 6.16 -8.03
C VAL A 287 -23.92 6.96 -7.28
N THR A 288 -24.24 8.15 -7.78
CA THR A 288 -25.14 9.10 -7.15
C THR A 288 -26.61 8.80 -7.49
N THR A 289 -27.28 8.08 -6.61
CA THR A 289 -28.75 7.96 -6.65
C THR A 289 -29.39 9.30 -6.29
N LEU A 290 -30.18 9.86 -7.22
CA LEU A 290 -30.95 11.07 -6.95
C LEU A 290 -32.02 10.79 -5.89
N SER A 291 -32.14 11.68 -4.91
CA SER A 291 -33.27 11.65 -4.00
C SER A 291 -34.57 12.00 -4.72
N LYS A 292 -35.72 11.57 -4.17
CA LYS A 292 -37.05 11.98 -4.68
C LYS A 292 -37.20 13.51 -4.82
N TYR A 293 -36.52 14.27 -3.97
CA TYR A 293 -36.52 15.73 -3.97
C TYR A 293 -35.70 16.30 -5.12
N GLU A 294 -34.51 15.73 -5.38
CA GLU A 294 -33.69 16.11 -6.53
C GLU A 294 -34.36 15.74 -7.85
N THR A 295 -34.98 14.57 -7.94
CA THR A 295 -35.76 14.15 -9.11
C THR A 295 -36.92 15.11 -9.36
N LYS A 296 -37.69 15.47 -8.32
CA LYS A 296 -38.76 16.46 -8.44
C LYS A 296 -38.24 17.83 -8.84
N LEU A 297 -37.12 18.27 -8.26
CA LEU A 297 -36.49 19.56 -8.59
C LEU A 297 -36.18 19.65 -10.10
N LEU A 298 -35.66 18.58 -10.71
CA LEU A 298 -35.33 18.54 -12.14
C LEU A 298 -36.55 18.56 -13.07
N THR A 299 -37.78 18.43 -12.55
CA THR A 299 -38.99 18.54 -13.37
C THR A 299 -39.42 19.99 -13.64
N PHE A 300 -38.91 20.95 -12.86
CA PHE A 300 -39.20 22.37 -13.06
C PHE A 300 -38.46 22.90 -14.30
N LYS A 301 -39.19 23.63 -15.15
CA LYS A 301 -38.64 24.17 -16.41
C LYS A 301 -37.70 25.35 -16.23
N ASP A 302 -37.89 26.10 -15.15
CA ASP A 302 -37.15 27.32 -14.88
C ASP A 302 -36.64 27.39 -13.44
N LYS A 303 -35.58 28.19 -13.26
CA LYS A 303 -34.90 28.38 -11.98
C LYS A 303 -35.76 29.07 -10.92
N VAL A 304 -36.77 29.85 -11.31
CA VAL A 304 -37.61 30.59 -10.36
C VAL A 304 -38.58 29.62 -9.68
N ALA A 305 -39.24 28.76 -10.46
CA ALA A 305 -40.09 27.70 -9.93
C ALA A 305 -39.29 26.69 -9.09
N ALA A 306 -38.11 26.28 -9.56
CA ALA A 306 -37.21 25.41 -8.80
C ALA A 306 -36.78 26.05 -7.47
N LYS A 307 -36.43 27.35 -7.48
CA LYS A 307 -36.05 28.10 -6.26
C LYS A 307 -37.22 28.23 -5.28
N LYS A 308 -38.43 28.51 -5.78
CA LYS A 308 -39.64 28.53 -4.95
C LYS A 308 -39.84 27.19 -4.25
N TYR A 309 -39.75 26.09 -4.99
CA TYR A 309 -39.84 24.74 -4.41
C TYR A 309 -38.76 24.50 -3.34
N TYR A 310 -37.51 24.91 -3.59
CA TYR A 310 -36.46 24.80 -2.58
C TYR A 310 -36.79 25.55 -1.28
N LEU A 311 -37.17 26.82 -1.38
CA LEU A 311 -37.47 27.67 -0.22
C LEU A 311 -38.69 27.17 0.56
N GLU A 312 -39.74 26.72 -0.13
CA GLU A 312 -40.99 26.30 0.52
C GLU A 312 -40.91 24.87 1.09
N GLU A 313 -40.21 23.96 0.41
CA GLU A 313 -40.32 22.52 0.67
C GLU A 313 -39.03 21.86 1.15
N LEU A 314 -37.85 22.48 0.98
CA LEU A 314 -36.57 21.80 1.21
C LEU A 314 -35.69 22.47 2.29
N GLU A 315 -35.52 23.80 2.26
CA GLU A 315 -34.46 24.52 3.00
C GLU A 315 -34.22 24.05 4.45
N ASP A 316 -35.28 23.87 5.24
CA ASP A 316 -35.17 23.38 6.63
C ASP A 316 -35.82 22.01 6.87
N LYS A 317 -36.34 21.39 5.81
CA LYS A 317 -37.16 20.16 5.88
C LYS A 317 -36.41 18.91 5.44
N VAL A 318 -35.22 19.04 4.85
CA VAL A 318 -34.42 17.90 4.37
C VAL A 318 -32.98 17.94 4.87
N ASP A 319 -32.37 16.76 4.94
CA ASP A 319 -31.00 16.58 5.39
C ASP A 319 -29.96 17.28 4.50
N PHE A 320 -28.82 17.63 5.10
CA PHE A 320 -27.75 18.37 4.43
C PHE A 320 -27.30 17.71 3.12
N ASN A 321 -27.33 16.37 3.04
CA ASN A 321 -26.88 15.64 1.87
C ASN A 321 -27.85 15.77 0.68
N ILE A 322 -29.14 15.99 0.94
CA ILE A 322 -30.12 16.33 -0.10
C ILE A 322 -29.89 17.78 -0.53
N GLN A 323 -29.68 18.69 0.42
CA GLN A 323 -29.41 20.11 0.13
C GLN A 323 -28.14 20.31 -0.71
N LEU A 324 -27.07 19.57 -0.43
CA LEU A 324 -25.84 19.56 -1.23
C LEU A 324 -26.10 19.16 -2.69
N GLY A 325 -26.92 18.12 -2.87
CA GLY A 325 -27.40 17.71 -4.18
C GLY A 325 -28.18 18.84 -4.87
N VAL A 326 -29.16 19.45 -4.18
CA VAL A 326 -29.94 20.57 -4.71
C VAL A 326 -29.04 21.74 -5.16
N ALA A 327 -28.04 22.13 -4.35
CA ALA A 327 -27.08 23.18 -4.68
C ALA A 327 -26.32 22.88 -5.98
N GLU A 328 -25.86 21.64 -6.13
CA GLU A 328 -25.22 21.16 -7.36
C GLU A 328 -26.14 21.32 -8.57
N LYS A 329 -27.43 20.97 -8.46
CA LYS A 329 -28.38 21.03 -9.58
C LYS A 329 -28.68 22.49 -9.96
N PHE A 330 -28.76 23.40 -8.99
CA PHE A 330 -28.85 24.84 -9.30
C PHE A 330 -27.65 25.32 -10.11
N ILE A 331 -26.44 24.92 -9.76
CA ILE A 331 -25.22 25.33 -10.46
C ILE A 331 -25.11 24.66 -11.84
N LYS A 332 -25.20 23.32 -11.91
CA LYS A 332 -24.94 22.53 -13.13
C LYS A 332 -26.11 22.56 -14.11
N HIS A 333 -27.35 22.36 -13.63
CA HIS A 333 -28.54 22.21 -14.47
C HIS A 333 -29.23 23.55 -14.73
N PHE A 334 -29.63 24.27 -13.67
CA PHE A 334 -30.36 25.54 -13.80
C PHE A 334 -29.48 26.75 -14.13
N LYS A 335 -28.15 26.57 -14.15
CA LYS A 335 -27.16 27.64 -14.39
C LYS A 335 -27.35 28.86 -13.46
N ASP A 336 -27.73 28.60 -12.21
CA ASP A 336 -27.97 29.59 -11.17
C ASP A 336 -26.98 29.42 -10.00
N PRO A 337 -25.72 29.89 -10.17
CA PRO A 337 -24.72 29.76 -9.13
C PRO A 337 -25.05 30.55 -7.87
N GLN A 338 -25.84 31.64 -7.97
CA GLN A 338 -26.22 32.45 -6.82
C GLN A 338 -27.04 31.65 -5.81
N THR A 339 -28.04 30.91 -6.29
CA THR A 339 -28.84 30.04 -5.42
C THR A 339 -28.00 28.88 -4.89
N GLY A 340 -27.13 28.27 -5.70
CA GLY A 340 -26.20 27.24 -5.21
C GLY A 340 -25.29 27.72 -4.06
N TYR A 341 -24.71 28.92 -4.19
CA TYR A 341 -23.88 29.51 -3.14
C TYR A 341 -24.68 29.85 -1.87
N LEU A 342 -25.90 30.35 -2.01
CA LEU A 342 -26.79 30.59 -0.87
C LEU A 342 -26.97 29.30 -0.05
N ILE A 343 -27.26 28.19 -0.73
CA ILE A 343 -27.44 26.89 -0.08
C ILE A 343 -26.15 26.46 0.63
N PHE A 344 -24.99 26.57 -0.02
CA PHE A 344 -23.71 26.23 0.61
C PHE A 344 -23.41 27.10 1.84
N ASN A 345 -23.72 28.40 1.79
CA ASN A 345 -23.52 29.30 2.93
C ASN A 345 -24.45 28.93 4.10
N ASN A 346 -25.74 28.72 3.85
CA ASN A 346 -26.71 28.30 4.85
C ASN A 346 -26.28 26.98 5.52
N LEU A 347 -25.82 26.01 4.73
CA LEU A 347 -25.26 24.76 5.25
C LEU A 347 -23.99 24.97 6.08
N THR A 348 -23.09 25.85 5.64
CA THR A 348 -21.83 26.16 6.33
C THR A 348 -22.06 26.83 7.68
N GLU A 349 -23.10 27.66 7.79
CA GLU A 349 -23.53 28.30 9.03
C GLU A 349 -24.19 27.27 9.96
N LYS A 350 -25.15 26.50 9.45
CA LYS A 350 -25.87 25.45 10.21
C LYS A 350 -24.92 24.41 10.79
N TYR A 351 -23.96 23.94 10.02
CA TYR A 351 -23.01 22.88 10.40
C TYR A 351 -21.62 23.39 10.76
N GLN A 352 -21.51 24.64 11.22
CA GLN A 352 -20.24 25.30 11.49
C GLN A 352 -19.28 24.61 12.48
N LYS A 353 -19.79 23.69 13.31
CA LYS A 353 -19.02 22.90 14.28
C LYS A 353 -18.78 21.45 13.85
N ASN A 354 -19.28 21.04 12.68
CA ASN A 354 -19.13 19.67 12.18
C ASN A 354 -18.08 19.63 11.04
N PRO A 355 -16.83 19.24 11.34
CA PRO A 355 -15.75 19.25 10.35
C PRO A 355 -15.97 18.28 9.19
N GLU A 356 -16.68 17.16 9.37
CA GLU A 356 -16.94 16.20 8.30
C GLU A 356 -17.95 16.73 7.27
N ILE A 357 -18.99 17.44 7.74
CA ILE A 357 -19.98 18.08 6.86
C ILE A 357 -19.33 19.27 6.13
N LEU A 358 -18.55 20.10 6.83
CA LEU A 358 -17.81 21.19 6.20
C LEU A 358 -16.84 20.68 5.12
N LYS A 359 -16.20 19.52 5.36
CA LYS A 359 -15.34 18.85 4.39
C LYS A 359 -16.13 18.33 3.18
N ALA A 360 -17.32 17.75 3.38
CA ALA A 360 -18.20 17.36 2.29
C ALA A 360 -18.65 18.55 1.42
N ILE A 361 -19.00 19.68 2.05
CA ILE A 361 -19.33 20.93 1.34
C ILE A 361 -18.11 21.38 0.50
N ALA A 362 -16.91 21.40 1.10
CA ALA A 362 -15.68 21.81 0.41
C ALA A 362 -15.34 20.88 -0.78
N TYR A 363 -15.57 19.58 -0.64
CA TYR A 363 -15.40 18.61 -1.73
C TYR A 363 -16.34 18.90 -2.89
N GLN A 364 -17.62 19.17 -2.59
CA GLN A 364 -18.62 19.52 -3.61
C GLN A 364 -18.24 20.81 -4.33
N MET A 365 -17.77 21.81 -3.58
CA MET A 365 -17.27 23.06 -4.15
C MET A 365 -16.08 22.82 -5.09
N GLN A 366 -15.13 21.96 -4.72
CA GLN A 366 -14.00 21.62 -5.59
C GLN A 366 -14.42 20.89 -6.87
N ASP A 367 -15.34 19.92 -6.79
CA ASP A 367 -15.91 19.24 -7.98
C ASP A 367 -16.61 20.24 -8.93
N LEU A 368 -17.26 21.26 -8.35
CA LEU A 368 -17.93 22.34 -9.08
C LEU A 368 -16.99 23.42 -9.62
N GLY A 369 -15.68 23.31 -9.38
CA GLY A 369 -14.69 24.32 -9.80
C GLY A 369 -14.65 25.57 -8.91
N LEU A 370 -15.35 25.58 -7.78
CA LEU A 370 -15.45 26.68 -6.81
C LEU A 370 -14.24 26.71 -5.85
N LYS A 371 -13.04 26.62 -6.41
CA LYS A 371 -11.79 26.38 -5.66
C LYS A 371 -11.46 27.47 -4.64
N ARG A 372 -11.81 28.73 -4.92
CA ARG A 372 -11.54 29.87 -4.02
C ARG A 372 -12.41 29.81 -2.77
N ASP A 373 -13.68 29.47 -2.94
CA ASP A 373 -14.64 29.43 -1.83
C ASP A 373 -14.38 28.25 -0.88
N ALA A 374 -13.90 27.13 -1.42
CA ALA A 374 -13.49 25.98 -0.61
C ALA A 374 -12.40 26.32 0.43
N ILE A 375 -11.54 27.32 0.19
CA ILE A 375 -10.52 27.76 1.16
C ILE A 375 -11.16 28.14 2.50
N LYS A 376 -12.27 28.88 2.49
CA LYS A 376 -12.93 29.34 3.73
C LYS A 376 -13.41 28.17 4.58
N LEU A 377 -13.93 27.12 3.93
CA LEU A 377 -14.35 25.89 4.59
C LEU A 377 -13.16 25.15 5.19
N TYR A 378 -12.07 25.02 4.45
CA TYR A 378 -10.86 24.36 4.94
C TYR A 378 -10.14 25.13 6.05
N GLU A 379 -10.20 26.46 6.03
CA GLU A 379 -9.74 27.28 7.17
C GLU A 379 -10.57 26.99 8.43
N LYS A 380 -11.89 26.79 8.26
CA LYS A 380 -12.80 26.43 9.35
C LYS A 380 -12.53 25.02 9.88
N THR A 381 -12.36 24.02 9.00
CA THR A 381 -12.03 22.65 9.42
C THR A 381 -10.67 22.56 10.10
N TYR A 382 -9.66 23.29 9.61
CA TYR A 382 -8.36 23.40 10.27
C TYR A 382 -8.47 24.03 11.67
N ARG A 383 -9.29 25.08 11.85
CA ARG A 383 -9.52 25.67 13.18
C ARG A 383 -10.23 24.73 14.14
N LEU A 384 -11.16 23.92 13.66
CA LEU A 384 -11.85 22.89 14.46
C LEU A 384 -10.90 21.75 14.84
N ARG A 385 -9.98 21.38 13.93
CA ARG A 385 -9.10 20.22 14.09
C ARG A 385 -7.63 20.52 13.74
N PRO A 386 -6.94 21.40 14.47
CA PRO A 386 -5.58 21.84 14.12
C PRO A 386 -4.52 20.75 14.32
N LYS A 387 -4.84 19.66 15.03
CA LYS A 387 -3.98 18.47 15.22
C LYS A 387 -4.28 17.34 14.24
N TYR A 388 -5.37 17.41 13.48
CA TYR A 388 -5.78 16.37 12.53
C TYR A 388 -4.98 16.58 11.24
N ALA A 389 -4.08 15.67 10.89
CA ALA A 389 -3.13 15.84 9.79
C ALA A 389 -3.81 16.14 8.45
N GLN A 390 -4.96 15.55 8.18
CA GLN A 390 -5.73 15.83 6.96
C GLN A 390 -6.21 17.27 6.89
N SER A 391 -6.56 17.94 8.00
CA SER A 391 -7.05 19.32 7.95
C SER A 391 -5.94 20.28 7.49
N VAL A 392 -4.70 19.98 7.87
CA VAL A 392 -3.49 20.68 7.41
C VAL A 392 -3.31 20.46 5.90
N ARG A 393 -3.43 19.20 5.45
CA ARG A 393 -3.31 18.84 4.04
C ARG A 393 -4.38 19.45 3.17
N ASP A 394 -5.64 19.38 3.59
CA ASP A 394 -6.77 19.91 2.86
C ASP A 394 -6.63 21.42 2.63
N LEU A 395 -6.30 22.17 3.69
CA LEU A 395 -6.09 23.62 3.59
C LEU A 395 -4.86 23.97 2.75
N SER A 396 -3.76 23.22 2.88
CA SER A 396 -2.56 23.43 2.08
C SER A 396 -2.81 23.17 0.60
N ASN A 397 -3.51 22.08 0.27
CA ASN A 397 -3.89 21.78 -1.11
C ASN A 397 -4.88 22.80 -1.67
N ALA A 398 -5.82 23.30 -0.87
CA ALA A 398 -6.69 24.40 -1.30
C ALA A 398 -5.90 25.67 -1.60
N TYR A 399 -4.82 25.97 -0.86
CA TYR A 399 -3.91 27.06 -1.21
C TYR A 399 -3.13 26.78 -2.49
N ILE A 400 -2.64 25.55 -2.71
CA ILE A 400 -1.94 25.15 -3.96
C ILE A 400 -2.88 25.32 -5.17
N ASP A 401 -4.12 24.84 -5.06
CA ASP A 401 -5.16 24.94 -6.09
C ASP A 401 -5.51 26.38 -6.51
N ASN A 402 -5.13 27.36 -5.68
CA ASN A 402 -5.38 28.79 -5.89
C ASN A 402 -4.08 29.60 -6.01
N ASP A 403 -2.97 28.93 -6.36
CA ASP A 403 -1.63 29.52 -6.56
C ASP A 403 -1.04 30.25 -5.33
N GLN A 404 -1.57 29.97 -4.13
CA GLN A 404 -1.09 30.51 -2.86
C GLN A 404 0.02 29.65 -2.25
N TYR A 405 1.03 29.30 -3.07
CA TYR A 405 2.12 28.36 -2.70
C TYR A 405 2.85 28.76 -1.41
N SER A 406 3.08 30.05 -1.19
CA SER A 406 3.71 30.56 0.05
C SER A 406 2.88 30.28 1.32
N LYS A 407 1.55 30.19 1.23
CA LYS A 407 0.71 29.80 2.38
C LYS A 407 0.75 28.29 2.59
N ALA A 408 0.62 27.52 1.52
CA ALA A 408 0.72 26.06 1.56
C ALA A 408 2.07 25.60 2.17
N TRP A 409 3.18 26.14 1.67
CA TRP A 409 4.52 25.82 2.16
C TRP A 409 4.67 26.08 3.66
N ARG A 410 4.18 27.23 4.15
CA ARG A 410 4.24 27.57 5.59
C ARG A 410 3.43 26.60 6.44
N LEU A 411 2.26 26.16 5.95
CA LEU A 411 1.39 25.25 6.67
C LEU A 411 2.00 23.84 6.75
N TYR A 412 2.55 23.33 5.64
CA TYR A 412 3.29 22.07 5.66
C TYR A 412 4.57 22.12 6.48
N MET A 413 5.36 23.19 6.35
CA MET A 413 6.56 23.34 7.18
C MET A 413 6.20 23.42 8.68
N SER A 414 5.07 24.03 9.05
CA SER A 414 4.55 24.00 10.42
C SER A 414 4.20 22.59 10.89
N TYR A 415 3.64 21.75 10.02
CA TYR A 415 3.38 20.34 10.32
C TYR A 415 4.67 19.57 10.61
N VAL A 416 5.69 19.71 9.76
CA VAL A 416 7.00 19.05 9.93
C VAL A 416 7.72 19.53 11.19
N LEU A 417 7.76 20.84 11.44
CA LEU A 417 8.47 21.42 12.59
C LEU A 417 7.84 21.10 13.95
N LYS A 418 6.58 20.68 13.97
CA LYS A 418 5.94 20.14 15.18
C LYS A 418 6.40 18.71 15.51
N GLY A 419 7.31 18.13 14.73
CA GLY A 419 7.79 16.77 14.92
C GLY A 419 6.83 15.70 14.40
N ASN A 420 5.85 16.07 13.57
CA ASN A 420 5.00 15.08 12.92
C ASN A 420 5.82 14.28 11.90
N ASP A 421 5.58 12.98 11.90
CA ASP A 421 6.30 12.06 11.04
C ASP A 421 5.91 12.23 9.56
N THR A 422 6.95 12.25 8.72
CA THR A 422 6.88 12.42 7.25
C THR A 422 7.53 11.26 6.49
N ASN A 423 8.03 10.26 7.22
CA ASN A 423 8.72 9.10 6.69
C ASN A 423 7.84 7.85 6.67
N ASP A 424 6.86 7.75 7.57
CA ASP A 424 5.88 6.67 7.53
C ASP A 424 4.92 6.76 6.33
N GLU A 425 4.53 5.60 5.82
CA GLU A 425 3.38 5.44 4.92
C GLU A 425 2.13 6.17 5.45
N GLY A 426 1.45 6.88 4.55
CA GLY A 426 0.19 7.57 4.81
C GLY A 426 0.25 9.09 4.57
N ILE A 427 -0.43 9.87 5.41
CA ILE A 427 -0.56 11.32 5.23
C ILE A 427 0.77 12.07 5.32
N GLY A 428 1.70 11.60 6.15
CA GLY A 428 3.02 12.21 6.32
C GLY A 428 3.84 12.14 5.03
N GLU A 429 3.92 10.95 4.43
CA GLU A 429 4.50 10.72 3.11
C GLU A 429 3.82 11.57 2.03
N THR A 430 2.48 11.63 2.02
CA THR A 430 1.73 12.45 1.05
C THR A 430 2.07 13.93 1.16
N ILE A 431 2.11 14.49 2.38
CA ILE A 431 2.51 15.88 2.64
C ILE A 431 3.94 16.12 2.17
N TYR A 432 4.85 15.19 2.47
CA TYR A 432 6.25 15.29 2.07
C TYR A 432 6.39 15.30 0.54
N ASN A 433 5.69 14.42 -0.16
CA ASN A 433 5.69 14.34 -1.63
C ASN A 433 5.16 15.65 -2.26
N GLU A 434 4.16 16.27 -1.66
CA GLU A 434 3.62 17.57 -2.10
C GLU A 434 4.59 18.73 -1.78
N MET A 435 5.30 18.69 -0.65
CA MET A 435 6.37 19.63 -0.35
C MET A 435 7.52 19.50 -1.36
N GLU A 436 7.96 18.28 -1.65
CA GLU A 436 9.01 17.99 -2.61
C GLU A 436 8.62 18.47 -4.01
N TRP A 437 7.38 18.21 -4.44
CA TRP A 437 6.84 18.75 -5.68
C TRP A 437 6.91 20.28 -5.74
N MET A 438 6.51 20.98 -4.66
CA MET A 438 6.62 22.45 -4.60
C MET A 438 8.08 22.92 -4.61
N PHE A 439 8.98 22.19 -3.96
CA PHE A 439 10.40 22.52 -3.93
C PHE A 439 11.01 22.52 -5.33
N PHE A 440 10.69 21.53 -6.15
CA PHE A 440 11.22 21.45 -7.52
C PHE A 440 10.47 22.34 -8.52
N ASN A 441 9.15 22.43 -8.43
CA ASN A 441 8.33 23.09 -9.47
C ASN A 441 7.94 24.54 -9.15
N ARG A 442 7.99 24.94 -7.87
CA ARG A 442 7.37 26.19 -7.38
C ARG A 442 8.23 26.91 -6.34
N LYS A 443 9.54 26.63 -6.27
CA LYS A 443 10.48 27.13 -5.23
C LYS A 443 10.34 28.63 -4.95
N ASN A 444 10.36 29.44 -6.00
CA ASN A 444 10.31 30.91 -5.89
C ASN A 444 8.93 31.38 -5.42
N GLN A 445 7.84 30.83 -5.96
CA GLN A 445 6.46 31.18 -5.58
C GLN A 445 6.09 30.71 -4.17
N ALA A 446 6.69 29.60 -3.72
CA ALA A 446 6.55 29.08 -2.36
C ALA A 446 7.40 29.85 -1.34
N GLY A 447 8.34 30.69 -1.78
CA GLY A 447 9.20 31.48 -0.90
C GLY A 447 10.10 30.62 -0.01
N ILE A 448 10.59 29.50 -0.54
CA ILE A 448 11.36 28.51 0.22
C ILE A 448 12.74 29.07 0.57
N LYS A 449 12.94 29.40 1.86
CA LYS A 449 14.20 29.93 2.40
C LYS A 449 14.92 28.99 3.36
N ARG A 450 14.21 28.02 3.96
CA ARG A 450 14.75 27.09 4.97
C ARG A 450 15.33 25.84 4.30
N ALA A 451 16.21 25.14 5.03
CA ALA A 451 16.71 23.83 4.64
C ALA A 451 15.54 22.81 4.64
N PHE A 452 15.01 22.53 3.45
CA PHE A 452 14.22 21.34 3.15
C PHE A 452 15.13 20.42 2.35
N ILE A 453 15.26 19.19 2.81
CA ILE A 453 16.08 18.17 2.14
C ILE A 453 15.10 17.31 1.35
N PRO A 454 15.08 17.38 0.01
CA PRO A 454 14.28 16.47 -0.81
C PRO A 454 14.83 15.02 -0.73
N LYS A 455 13.96 14.03 -0.89
CA LYS A 455 14.31 12.60 -1.00
C LYS A 455 14.93 12.31 -2.38
N ASN A 456 14.41 12.98 -3.40
CA ASN A 456 14.82 12.85 -4.79
C ASN A 456 15.80 13.96 -5.18
N LYS A 457 16.65 13.70 -6.17
CA LYS A 457 17.63 14.67 -6.68
C LYS A 457 16.97 15.71 -7.58
N ASP A 458 15.99 15.28 -8.37
CA ASP A 458 15.27 16.14 -9.29
C ASP A 458 13.83 15.64 -9.54
N VAL A 459 13.07 16.46 -10.28
CA VAL A 459 11.66 16.20 -10.57
C VAL A 459 11.41 14.93 -11.38
N LYS A 460 12.39 14.45 -12.16
CA LYS A 460 12.23 13.29 -13.04
C LYS A 460 12.21 11.99 -12.24
N GLU A 461 12.92 11.92 -11.12
CA GLU A 461 13.00 10.70 -10.28
C GLU A 461 11.64 10.31 -9.67
N PHE A 462 10.74 11.26 -9.45
CA PHE A 462 9.40 11.01 -8.88
C PHE A 462 8.25 11.45 -9.79
N SER A 463 8.53 11.76 -11.06
CA SER A 463 7.49 12.03 -12.06
C SER A 463 6.73 10.73 -12.37
N LYS A 464 5.40 10.84 -12.50
CA LYS A 464 4.50 9.70 -12.74
C LYS A 464 3.50 10.03 -13.84
N ASP A 465 3.04 9.03 -14.58
CA ASP A 465 2.00 9.25 -15.58
C ASP A 465 0.67 9.62 -14.94
N VAL A 466 0.29 8.91 -13.88
CA VAL A 466 -0.90 9.25 -13.10
C VAL A 466 -0.63 9.17 -11.59
N ARG A 467 -1.11 10.19 -10.86
CA ARG A 467 -1.26 10.16 -9.39
C ARG A 467 -2.75 10.26 -9.08
N LEU A 468 -3.25 9.30 -8.31
CA LEU A 468 -4.63 9.26 -7.82
C LEU A 468 -4.62 9.53 -6.32
N VAL A 469 -5.39 10.52 -5.89
CA VAL A 469 -5.60 10.81 -4.46
C VAL A 469 -7.07 10.57 -4.14
N PHE A 470 -7.33 9.60 -3.29
CA PHE A 470 -8.64 9.25 -2.77
C PHE A 470 -8.81 9.88 -1.40
N GLU A 471 -9.93 10.56 -1.17
CA GLU A 471 -10.18 11.27 0.07
C GLU A 471 -11.65 11.14 0.47
N TRP A 472 -11.91 10.82 1.73
CA TRP A 472 -13.27 10.62 2.25
C TRP A 472 -13.54 11.53 3.44
N ASN A 473 -14.81 11.92 3.64
CA ASN A 473 -15.16 12.92 4.66
C ASN A 473 -15.28 12.33 6.08
N THR A 474 -15.59 11.04 6.24
CA THR A 474 -15.83 10.37 7.52
C THR A 474 -14.89 9.19 7.71
N SER A 475 -14.15 9.16 8.83
CA SER A 475 -13.23 8.06 9.18
C SER A 475 -13.91 6.70 9.40
N GLU A 476 -15.25 6.66 9.44
CA GLU A 476 -16.04 5.43 9.60
C GLU A 476 -16.38 4.72 8.28
N ALA A 477 -16.01 5.31 7.14
CA ALA A 477 -16.24 4.70 5.83
C ALA A 477 -15.42 3.41 5.68
N GLU A 478 -16.04 2.37 5.15
CA GLU A 478 -15.39 1.12 4.78
C GLU A 478 -15.61 0.82 3.29
N PHE A 479 -14.55 0.47 2.58
CA PHE A 479 -14.56 0.23 1.14
C PHE A 479 -13.34 -0.58 0.67
N ASP A 480 -13.43 -1.15 -0.52
CA ASP A 480 -12.27 -1.62 -1.28
C ASP A 480 -12.08 -0.74 -2.52
N ILE A 481 -10.82 -0.41 -2.83
CA ILE A 481 -10.43 0.16 -4.12
C ILE A 481 -9.72 -0.92 -4.92
N GLU A 482 -10.19 -1.17 -6.13
CA GLU A 482 -9.64 -2.18 -7.03
C GLU A 482 -9.07 -1.51 -8.27
N PHE A 483 -7.79 -1.75 -8.54
CA PHE A 483 -7.07 -1.28 -9.72
C PHE A 483 -6.92 -2.46 -10.67
N VAL A 484 -7.46 -2.31 -11.87
CA VAL A 484 -7.38 -3.29 -12.95
C VAL A 484 -6.48 -2.73 -14.03
N ASN A 485 -5.37 -3.40 -14.29
CA ASN A 485 -4.46 -3.01 -15.37
C ASN A 485 -5.00 -3.50 -16.75
N PRO A 486 -4.38 -3.07 -17.87
CA PRO A 486 -4.79 -3.51 -19.21
C PRO A 486 -4.78 -5.04 -19.43
N ASP A 487 -3.97 -5.78 -18.68
CA ASP A 487 -3.89 -7.25 -18.73
C ASP A 487 -4.95 -7.92 -17.82
N LYS A 488 -5.94 -7.15 -17.34
CA LYS A 488 -6.97 -7.56 -16.37
C LYS A 488 -6.42 -8.03 -15.02
N ARG A 489 -5.18 -7.70 -14.66
CA ARG A 489 -4.63 -8.00 -13.34
C ARG A 489 -5.14 -7.02 -12.31
N VAL A 490 -5.42 -7.55 -11.13
CA VAL A 490 -6.02 -6.79 -10.04
C VAL A 490 -4.98 -6.44 -8.97
N PHE A 491 -5.00 -5.20 -8.49
CA PHE A 491 -4.49 -4.82 -7.19
C PHE A 491 -5.66 -4.30 -6.36
N LYS A 492 -5.79 -4.74 -5.11
CA LYS A 492 -6.90 -4.36 -4.23
C LYS A 492 -6.37 -3.73 -2.95
N PHE A 493 -6.85 -2.52 -2.65
CA PHE A 493 -6.67 -1.85 -1.36
C PHE A 493 -7.93 -2.05 -0.53
N GLN A 494 -7.81 -2.82 0.55
CA GLN A 494 -8.92 -3.12 1.47
C GLN A 494 -8.91 -2.16 2.66
N HIS A 495 -9.99 -1.41 2.81
CA HIS A 495 -10.23 -0.46 3.88
C HIS A 495 -11.49 -0.87 4.63
N THR A 496 -11.39 -1.96 5.39
CA THR A 496 -12.46 -2.48 6.24
C THR A 496 -11.91 -2.80 7.62
N LEU A 497 -12.74 -2.72 8.66
CA LEU A 497 -12.31 -3.12 10.02
C LEU A 497 -12.08 -4.64 10.11
N THR A 498 -12.70 -5.41 9.22
CA THR A 498 -12.53 -6.87 9.21
C THR A 498 -11.19 -7.29 8.63
N ASP A 499 -10.73 -6.61 7.58
CA ASP A 499 -9.50 -6.98 6.86
C ASP A 499 -8.30 -6.13 7.29
N ASN A 500 -8.51 -4.89 7.74
CA ASN A 500 -7.43 -3.93 7.97
C ASN A 500 -7.66 -2.97 9.15
N GLN A 501 -8.05 -3.52 10.31
CA GLN A 501 -8.33 -2.72 11.51
C GLN A 501 -7.13 -1.86 11.97
N GLU A 502 -5.91 -2.37 11.85
CA GLU A 502 -4.70 -1.66 12.25
C GLU A 502 -4.46 -0.40 11.42
N LEU A 503 -4.67 -0.48 10.09
CA LEU A 503 -4.60 0.67 9.19
C LEU A 503 -5.61 1.74 9.60
N ILE A 504 -6.89 1.37 9.76
CA ILE A 504 -7.95 2.34 10.12
C ILE A 504 -7.67 2.98 11.48
N ASN A 505 -7.16 2.21 12.45
CA ASN A 505 -6.77 2.75 13.75
C ASN A 505 -5.58 3.72 13.63
N LYS A 506 -4.57 3.41 12.80
CA LYS A 506 -3.45 4.31 12.51
C LYS A 506 -3.95 5.61 11.86
N GLU A 507 -4.86 5.52 10.91
CA GLU A 507 -5.49 6.66 10.24
C GLU A 507 -6.25 7.58 11.20
N LYS A 508 -7.11 7.00 12.05
CA LYS A 508 -7.84 7.78 13.07
C LYS A 508 -6.91 8.40 14.10
N THR A 509 -5.88 7.68 14.54
CA THR A 509 -4.90 8.17 15.52
C THR A 509 -4.07 9.33 14.96
N LYS A 510 -3.56 9.21 13.72
CA LYS A 510 -2.82 10.28 13.03
C LYS A 510 -3.76 11.38 12.49
N GLY A 511 -5.06 11.11 12.45
CA GLY A 511 -6.08 12.03 12.02
C GLY A 511 -6.09 12.28 10.52
N PHE A 512 -6.31 11.24 9.72
CA PHE A 512 -6.47 11.38 8.28
C PHE A 512 -7.45 10.40 7.63
N SER A 513 -7.85 10.75 6.40
CA SER A 513 -8.88 10.05 5.61
C SER A 513 -8.58 10.24 4.11
N SER A 514 -7.34 9.91 3.74
CA SER A 514 -6.89 9.92 2.36
C SER A 514 -5.79 8.90 2.09
N LYS A 515 -5.72 8.46 0.84
CA LYS A 515 -4.69 7.56 0.34
C LYS A 515 -4.31 7.97 -1.08
N GLU A 516 -3.02 7.97 -1.37
CA GLU A 516 -2.50 8.19 -2.71
C GLU A 516 -1.98 6.90 -3.35
N PHE A 517 -2.12 6.82 -4.67
CA PHE A 517 -1.62 5.76 -5.52
C PHE A 517 -1.01 6.34 -6.79
N TYR A 518 -0.05 5.62 -7.35
CA TYR A 518 0.66 6.01 -8.56
C TYR A 518 0.52 4.93 -9.62
N ILE A 519 0.38 5.36 -10.87
CA ILE A 519 0.57 4.53 -12.05
C ILE A 519 1.80 5.09 -12.76
N ASP A 520 2.88 4.31 -12.74
CA ASP A 520 4.18 4.71 -13.27
C ASP A 520 4.10 4.95 -14.78
N GLU A 521 3.53 3.99 -15.50
CA GLU A 521 3.42 4.00 -16.96
C GLU A 521 1.99 3.66 -17.39
N LEU A 522 1.36 4.58 -18.11
CA LEU A 522 0.07 4.35 -18.74
C LEU A 522 0.31 3.57 -20.05
N ASN A 523 0.48 2.25 -19.92
CA ASN A 523 0.64 1.35 -21.06
C ASN A 523 -0.55 1.40 -22.02
N LYS A 524 -0.39 0.84 -23.23
CA LYS A 524 -1.51 0.73 -24.19
C LYS A 524 -2.66 -0.08 -23.57
N GLY A 525 -3.81 0.56 -23.38
CA GLY A 525 -5.02 -0.06 -22.82
C GLY A 525 -5.60 0.78 -21.69
N ASN A 526 -6.79 0.41 -21.22
CA ASN A 526 -7.45 1.18 -20.16
C ASN A 526 -7.08 0.62 -18.79
N TRP A 527 -6.80 1.50 -17.84
CA TRP A 527 -6.84 1.14 -16.43
C TRP A 527 -8.24 1.35 -15.89
N LEU A 528 -8.77 0.39 -15.14
CA LEU A 528 -10.06 0.50 -14.48
C LEU A 528 -9.85 0.65 -12.98
N ILE A 529 -10.51 1.64 -12.38
CA ILE A 529 -10.48 1.86 -10.94
C ILE A 529 -11.90 1.69 -10.43
N ASN A 530 -12.11 0.61 -9.69
CA ASN A 530 -13.40 0.23 -9.14
C ASN A 530 -13.45 0.46 -7.63
N LEU A 531 -14.65 0.70 -7.11
CA LEU A 531 -14.93 0.88 -5.69
C LEU A 531 -16.04 -0.06 -5.27
N GLN A 532 -15.78 -0.84 -4.23
CA GLN A 532 -16.80 -1.59 -3.50
C GLN A 532 -17.02 -0.88 -2.16
N TYR A 533 -18.22 -0.35 -1.90
CA TYR A 533 -18.51 0.38 -0.66
C TYR A 533 -19.32 -0.47 0.31
N TYR A 534 -18.83 -0.59 1.55
CA TYR A 534 -19.44 -1.40 2.61
C TYR A 534 -20.26 -0.57 3.60
N GLY A 535 -20.42 0.73 3.34
CA GLY A 535 -21.14 1.64 4.22
C GLY A 535 -20.20 2.42 5.14
N ASN A 536 -20.82 3.15 6.05
CA ASN A 536 -20.14 3.74 7.18
C ASN A 536 -21.01 3.52 8.42
N LYS A 537 -20.48 3.82 9.61
CA LYS A 537 -21.17 3.56 10.87
C LYS A 537 -22.10 4.69 11.31
N LYS A 538 -22.48 5.56 10.39
CA LYS A 538 -23.27 6.77 10.65
C LYS A 538 -24.50 6.77 9.73
N VAL A 539 -25.50 7.57 10.10
CA VAL A 539 -26.69 7.82 9.27
C VAL A 539 -26.45 8.83 8.14
N VAL A 540 -25.24 9.42 8.08
CA VAL A 540 -24.85 10.39 7.07
C VAL A 540 -24.01 9.72 5.98
N PRO A 541 -24.11 10.16 4.72
CA PRO A 541 -23.38 9.50 3.64
C PRO A 541 -21.89 9.82 3.63
N THR A 542 -21.13 8.95 2.98
CA THR A 542 -19.72 9.18 2.70
C THR A 542 -19.60 9.97 1.41
N TYR A 543 -18.94 11.13 1.48
CA TYR A 543 -18.50 11.90 0.32
C TYR A 543 -17.08 11.49 -0.01
N PHE A 544 -16.93 10.80 -1.13
CA PHE A 544 -15.70 10.18 -1.58
C PHE A 544 -15.18 10.96 -2.79
N LYS A 545 -14.12 11.75 -2.59
CA LYS A 545 -13.50 12.60 -3.60
C LYS A 545 -12.29 11.89 -4.18
N VAL A 546 -12.17 11.91 -5.51
CA VAL A 546 -10.99 11.42 -6.21
C VAL A 546 -10.38 12.55 -7.02
N THR A 547 -9.12 12.85 -6.76
CA THR A 547 -8.32 13.79 -7.55
C THR A 547 -7.34 12.99 -8.41
N THR A 548 -7.51 13.05 -9.72
CA THR A 548 -6.62 12.43 -10.72
C THR A 548 -5.69 13.49 -11.27
N TYR A 549 -4.38 13.34 -11.04
CA TYR A 549 -3.35 14.13 -11.69
C TYR A 549 -2.77 13.34 -12.86
N TYR A 550 -2.79 13.93 -14.05
CA TYR A 550 -2.14 13.40 -15.24
C TYR A 550 -0.81 14.10 -15.44
N ASN A 551 0.21 13.35 -15.88
CA ASN A 551 1.57 13.85 -16.04
C ASN A 551 2.09 14.50 -14.75
N TRP A 552 1.91 13.80 -13.62
CA TRP A 552 2.29 14.31 -12.31
C TRP A 552 3.77 14.67 -12.25
N SER A 553 4.04 15.88 -11.76
CA SER A 553 5.37 16.51 -11.69
C SER A 553 5.99 16.91 -13.05
N LYS A 554 5.26 16.76 -14.16
CA LYS A 554 5.73 17.18 -15.50
C LYS A 554 5.17 18.58 -15.87
N PRO A 555 5.79 19.31 -16.82
CA PRO A 555 5.33 20.67 -17.19
C PRO A 555 3.88 20.75 -17.70
N ASN A 556 3.39 19.68 -18.32
CA ASN A 556 2.02 19.56 -18.84
C ASN A 556 1.07 18.84 -17.85
N GLN A 557 1.38 18.91 -16.54
CA GLN A 557 0.51 18.36 -15.51
C GLN A 557 -0.90 18.96 -15.61
N SER A 558 -1.91 18.11 -15.51
CA SER A 558 -3.31 18.52 -15.39
C SER A 558 -3.99 17.74 -14.27
N GLN A 559 -5.14 18.21 -13.81
CA GLN A 559 -5.91 17.51 -12.78
C GLN A 559 -7.41 17.48 -13.10
N LYS A 560 -8.05 16.41 -12.65
CA LYS A 560 -9.51 16.22 -12.68
C LYS A 560 -9.98 15.78 -11.31
N ILE A 561 -10.97 16.49 -10.77
CA ILE A 561 -11.64 16.14 -9.52
C ILE A 561 -12.98 15.51 -9.87
N LYS A 562 -13.33 14.43 -9.17
CA LYS A 562 -14.67 13.86 -9.16
C LYS A 562 -15.10 13.61 -7.72
N LEU A 563 -16.36 13.91 -7.42
CA LEU A 563 -16.97 13.59 -6.13
C LEU A 563 -18.08 12.54 -6.29
N PHE A 564 -18.04 11.53 -5.42
CA PHE A 564 -19.04 10.48 -5.34
C PHE A 564 -19.75 10.54 -3.99
N LYS A 565 -21.09 10.55 -4.01
CA LYS A 565 -21.93 10.50 -2.80
C LYS A 565 -22.37 9.06 -2.57
N LEU A 566 -21.86 8.45 -1.49
CA LEU A 566 -22.08 7.05 -1.16
C LEU A 566 -23.09 6.91 -0.01
N ASN A 567 -24.31 6.43 -0.31
CA ASN A 567 -25.41 6.34 0.68
C ASN A 567 -25.68 4.92 1.16
N ASN A 568 -25.67 3.92 0.27
CA ASN A 568 -26.00 2.53 0.57
C ASN A 568 -24.82 1.63 0.21
N THR A 569 -24.72 0.42 0.76
CA THR A 569 -23.78 -0.58 0.27
C THR A 569 -24.05 -0.83 -1.21
N TYR A 570 -23.11 -0.50 -2.09
CA TYR A 570 -23.26 -0.64 -3.55
C TYR A 570 -22.73 -1.98 -4.02
N ASP A 571 -23.17 -2.44 -5.20
CA ASP A 571 -22.37 -3.35 -6.01
C ASP A 571 -21.04 -2.67 -6.39
N LYS A 572 -20.03 -3.45 -6.79
CA LYS A 572 -18.75 -2.89 -7.24
C LYS A 572 -19.00 -1.91 -8.39
N VAL A 573 -18.56 -0.64 -8.27
CA VAL A 573 -18.76 0.40 -9.29
C VAL A 573 -17.45 0.85 -9.88
N GLN A 574 -17.41 1.07 -11.20
CA GLN A 574 -16.26 1.68 -11.86
C GLN A 574 -16.24 3.20 -11.67
N LEU A 575 -15.28 3.74 -10.91
CA LEU A 575 -15.13 5.17 -10.65
C LEU A 575 -14.45 5.90 -11.81
N ILE A 576 -13.36 5.33 -12.29
CA ILE A 576 -12.45 5.94 -13.26
C ILE A 576 -12.02 4.89 -14.28
N LYS A 577 -11.96 5.33 -15.53
CA LYS A 577 -11.32 4.64 -16.64
C LYS A 577 -10.26 5.59 -17.20
N LEU A 578 -8.99 5.20 -17.14
CA LEU A 578 -7.84 5.99 -17.58
C LEU A 578 -7.34 5.52 -18.95
#